data_AF-W1XSS3-F1
#
_entry.id   AF-W1XSS3-F1
#
_cell.length_a   1.000
_cell.length_b   1.000
_cell.length_c   1.000
_cell.angle_alpha   90.00
_cell.angle_beta   90.00
_cell.angle_gamma   90.00
#
_symmetry.space_group_name_H-M   'P 1'
#
loop_
_entity.id
_entity.type
_entity.pdbx_description
1 polymer ?
#
loop_
_entity_poly.entity_id
_entity_poly.type
_entity_poly.pdbx_seq_one_letter_code
_entity_poly.pdbx_strand_id
1 'polypeptide(L)' 'MESLASLYKNHIATLQERTRDALARFKLDALLIHSGELFNVFLDDHPYPFKVNPQFKAWVPVTQVPNC' A
#
# COMPACT_ATOMS: atom_id res chain seq x y z
N MET A 1 -11.07 -26.22 -2.12
CA MET A 1 -10.61 -25.10 -1.27
C MET A 1 -9.90 -24.12 -2.20
N GLU A 2 -10.33 -22.86 -2.26
CA GLU A 2 -9.68 -21.88 -3.14
C GLU A 2 -8.25 -21.59 -2.68
N SER A 3 -7.33 -21.39 -3.63
CA SER A 3 -5.95 -21.03 -3.31
C SER A 3 -5.86 -19.55 -2.92
N LEU A 4 -4.83 -19.18 -2.16
CA LEU A 4 -4.55 -17.78 -1.83
C LEU A 4 -4.45 -16.91 -3.10
N ALA A 5 -3.87 -17.44 -4.17
CA ALA A 5 -3.77 -16.75 -5.45
C ALA A 5 -5.14 -16.47 -6.10
N SER A 6 -6.11 -17.37 -5.95
CA SER A 6 -7.50 -17.16 -6.41
C SER A 6 -8.16 -16.03 -5.62
N LEU A 7 -8.10 -16.13 -4.29
CA LEU A 7 -8.69 -15.14 -3.38
C LEU A 7 -8.06 -13.75 -3.57
N TYR A 8 -6.75 -13.69 -3.82
CA TYR A 8 -6.03 -12.44 -4.06
C TYR A 8 -6.48 -11.73 -5.35
N LYS A 9 -6.86 -12.47 -6.40
CA LYS A 9 -7.45 -11.85 -7.61
C LYS A 9 -8.76 -11.13 -7.29
N ASN A 10 -9.63 -11.76 -6.49
CA ASN A 10 -10.90 -11.16 -6.06
C ASN A 10 -10.68 -9.93 -5.16
N HIS A 11 -9.66 -9.99 -4.29
CA HIS A 11 -9.23 -8.85 -3.48
C HIS A 11 -8.82 -7.65 -4.34
N ILE A 12 -7.96 -7.86 -5.35
CA ILE A 12 -7.54 -6.79 -6.27
C ILE A 12 -8.73 -6.22 -7.06
N ALA A 13 -9.65 -7.07 -7.54
CA ALA A 13 -10.83 -6.60 -8.25
C ALA A 13 -11.69 -5.66 -7.38
N THR A 14 -11.87 -6.01 -6.11
CA THR A 14 -12.61 -5.21 -5.13
C THR A 14 -11.93 -3.86 -4.87
N LEU A 15 -10.60 -3.84 -4.72
CA LEU A 15 -9.87 -2.60 -4.51
C LEU A 15 -9.91 -1.68 -5.74
N GLN A 16 -9.78 -2.25 -6.95
CA GLN A 16 -9.85 -1.50 -8.19
C GLN A 16 -11.22 -0.83 -8.38
N GLU A 17 -12.32 -1.51 -8.03
CA GLU A 17 -13.66 -0.92 -8.05
C GLU A 17 -13.77 0.28 -7.11
N ARG A 18 -13.39 0.11 -5.85
CA ARG A 18 -13.42 1.19 -4.85
C ARG A 18 -12.56 2.38 -5.25
N THR A 19 -11.40 2.12 -5.85
CA THR A 19 -10.50 3.19 -6.34
C THR A 19 -11.10 3.94 -7.51
N ARG A 20 -11.73 3.26 -8.49
CA ARG A 20 -12.42 3.95 -9.59
C ARG A 20 -13.51 4.87 -9.08
N ASP A 21 -14.32 4.41 -8.13
CA ASP A 21 -15.39 5.21 -7.54
C ASP A 21 -14.85 6.44 -6.82
N ALA A 22 -13.78 6.28 -6.04
CA ALA A 22 -13.12 7.38 -5.34
C ALA A 22 -12.52 8.39 -6.34
N LEU A 23 -11.79 7.93 -7.35
CA LEU A 23 -11.17 8.79 -8.37
C LEU A 23 -12.24 9.59 -9.14
N ALA A 24 -13.33 8.94 -9.55
CA ALA A 24 -14.44 9.61 -10.23
C ALA A 24 -15.11 10.66 -9.35
N ARG A 25 -15.35 10.34 -8.06
CA ARG A 25 -15.95 11.27 -7.09
C ARG A 25 -15.11 12.53 -6.90
N PHE A 26 -13.79 12.41 -6.87
CA PHE A 26 -12.87 13.52 -6.63
C PHE A 26 -12.29 14.14 -7.91
N LYS A 27 -12.68 13.65 -9.09
CA LYS A 27 -12.19 14.09 -10.41
C LYS A 27 -10.66 14.00 -10.50
N LEU A 28 -10.12 12.85 -10.11
CA LEU A 28 -8.68 12.55 -10.16
C LEU A 28 -8.41 11.48 -11.21
N ASP A 29 -7.24 11.54 -11.83
CA ASP A 29 -6.83 10.59 -12.87
C ASP A 29 -6.21 9.31 -12.28
N ALA A 30 -5.49 9.45 -11.16
CA ALA A 30 -4.74 8.36 -10.56
C ALA A 30 -4.53 8.55 -9.04
N LEU A 31 -4.16 7.45 -8.38
CA LEU A 31 -3.76 7.41 -6.98
C LEU A 31 -2.32 6.89 -6.89
N LEU A 32 -1.41 7.67 -6.32
CA LEU A 32 -0.06 7.23 -5.98
C LEU A 32 0.00 6.93 -4.48
N ILE A 33 0.35 5.70 -4.11
CA ILE A 33 0.43 5.26 -2.72
C ILE A 33 1.89 4.90 -2.43
N HIS A 34 2.57 5.73 -1.64
CA HIS A 34 3.93 5.48 -1.22
C HIS A 34 3.99 4.48 -0.06
N SER A 35 4.90 3.51 -0.10
CA SER A 35 5.13 2.54 0.99
C SER A 35 5.57 3.20 2.30
N GLY A 36 6.22 4.36 2.20
CA GLY A 36 6.85 5.07 3.30
C GLY A 36 8.37 4.92 3.30
N GLU A 37 9.01 5.61 4.25
CA GLU A 37 10.45 5.78 4.37
C GLU A 37 10.96 5.29 5.74
N LEU A 38 12.28 5.11 5.83
CA LEU A 38 12.96 4.92 7.11
C LEU A 38 13.15 6.27 7.80
N PHE A 39 12.84 6.32 9.09
CA PHE A 39 13.05 7.50 9.92
C PHE A 39 14.20 7.26 10.88
N ASN A 40 15.18 8.16 10.89
CA ASN A 40 16.32 8.08 11.80
C ASN A 40 15.96 8.61 13.20
N VAL A 41 16.60 8.04 14.22
CA VAL A 41 16.56 8.56 15.58
C VAL A 41 17.25 9.92 15.62
N PHE A 42 16.72 10.85 16.41
CA PHE A 42 17.22 12.23 16.46
C PHE A 42 18.69 12.27 16.89
N LEU A 43 19.53 12.91 16.05
CA LEU A 43 20.99 13.03 16.21
C LEU A 43 21.74 11.69 16.21
N ASP A 44 21.16 10.64 15.62
CA ASP A 44 21.76 9.32 15.48
C ASP A 44 21.73 8.85 14.02
N ASP A 45 22.53 7.85 13.68
CA ASP A 45 22.55 7.21 12.36
C ASP A 45 21.67 5.94 12.31
N HIS A 46 21.11 5.50 13.44
CA HIS A 46 20.21 4.36 13.53
C HIS A 46 18.74 4.71 13.18
N PRO A 47 18.05 3.90 12.35
CA PRO A 47 16.64 4.08 12.04
C PRO A 47 15.69 3.43 13.06
N TYR A 48 14.50 4.01 13.22
CA TYR A 48 13.37 3.31 13.81
C TYR A 48 12.97 2.10 12.94
N PRO A 49 12.31 1.07 13.52
CA PRO A 49 11.77 -0.02 12.74
C PRO A 49 10.78 0.47 11.69
N PHE A 50 10.99 0.06 10.43
CA PHE A 50 10.11 0.44 9.33
C PHE A 50 8.65 0.02 9.62
N LYS A 51 7.72 0.95 9.35
CA LYS A 51 6.28 0.71 9.42
C LYS A 51 5.67 1.08 8.09
N VAL A 52 5.40 0.07 7.27
CA VAL A 52 4.75 0.26 5.96
C VAL A 52 3.42 0.99 6.08
N ASN A 53 3.17 1.92 5.16
CA ASN A 53 1.89 2.60 5.01
C ASN A 53 0.74 1.57 4.88
N PRO A 54 -0.28 1.61 5.75
CA PRO A 54 -1.44 0.72 5.66
C PRO A 54 -2.14 0.76 4.31
N GLN A 55 -2.18 1.93 3.66
CA GLN A 55 -2.80 2.08 2.34
C GLN A 55 -2.02 1.34 1.27
N PHE A 56 -0.69 1.22 1.39
CA PHE A 56 0.15 0.49 0.44
C PHE A 56 -0.02 -1.02 0.59
N LYS A 57 0.20 -1.55 1.80
CA LYS A 57 0.11 -2.99 2.06
C LYS A 57 -1.31 -3.57 1.95
N ALA A 58 -2.32 -2.71 1.88
CA ALA A 58 -3.68 -3.12 1.54
C ALA A 58 -3.74 -3.72 0.12
N TRP A 59 -2.90 -3.27 -0.82
CA TRP A 59 -2.90 -3.76 -2.20
C TRP A 59 -2.03 -4.99 -2.37
N VAL A 60 -0.83 -4.98 -1.80
CA VAL A 60 0.20 -6.00 -2.03
C VAL A 60 0.84 -6.40 -0.70
N PRO A 61 1.11 -7.70 -0.45
CA PRO A 61 1.66 -8.16 0.83
C PRO A 61 3.17 -7.85 1.00
N VAL A 62 3.62 -6.68 0.55
CA VAL A 62 4.99 -6.16 0.76
C VAL A 62 4.95 -5.28 2.01
N THR A 63 5.70 -5.67 3.04
CA THR A 63 5.63 -5.02 4.36
C THR A 63 6.96 -4.52 4.90
N GLN A 64 8.08 -4.89 4.27
CA GLN A 64 9.44 -4.63 4.76
C GLN A 64 10.30 -3.84 3.78
N VAL A 65 9.71 -3.33 2.70
CA VAL A 65 10.43 -2.59 1.65
C VAL A 65 9.99 -1.12 1.69
N PRO A 66 10.88 -0.18 2.06
CA PRO A 66 10.61 1.26 1.95
C PRO A 66 10.81 1.75 0.51
N ASN A 67 10.42 3.00 0.24
CA ASN A 67 10.63 3.70 -1.04
C ASN A 67 10.03 3.02 -2.28
N CYS A 68 8.83 2.46 -2.15
CA CYS A 68 8.04 1.88 -3.24
C CYS A 68 6.79 2.72 -3.56
#